data_AF-A0A2C6DPD8-F1
#
_entry.id   AF-A0A2C6DPD8-F1
#
_cell.length_a   1.000
_cell.length_b   1.000
_cell.length_c   1.000
_cell.angle_alpha   90.00
_cell.angle_beta   90.00
_cell.angle_gamma   90.00
#
_symmetry.space_group_name_H-M   'P 1'
#
loop_
_entity.id
_entity.type
_entity.pdbx_description
1 polymer ?
#
loop_
_entity_poly.entity_id
_entity_poly.type
_entity_poly.pdbx_seq_one_letter_code
_entity_poly.pdbx_strand_id
1 'polypeptide(L)'
;MKSTRIMLSAAIALSVFALSACGEKEPAAAADNGLPAECNEYVTTVNTCVTKLSKDNKAMADQFKTQMDAATESWKQVSDKEALKASCKAAMDAFKPTLTQLGC
;
A
#
# COMPACT_ATOMS: atom_id res chain seq x y z
N MET A 1 -32.48 -33.91 28.24
CA MET A 1 -33.08 -34.74 27.17
C MET A 1 -32.54 -34.21 25.84
N LYS A 2 -31.62 -34.96 25.21
CA LYS A 2 -31.87 -35.71 23.96
C LYS A 2 -31.87 -34.77 22.74
N SER A 3 -30.71 -34.55 22.15
CA SER A 3 -30.22 -35.25 20.94
C SER A 3 -31.00 -34.88 19.69
N THR A 4 -30.35 -34.17 18.77
CA THR A 4 -29.72 -34.77 17.56
C THR A 4 -30.76 -35.08 16.49
N ARG A 5 -30.67 -34.29 15.41
CA ARG A 5 -31.22 -34.40 14.04
C ARG A 5 -31.51 -32.94 13.66
N ILE A 6 -30.63 -32.26 12.95
CA ILE A 6 -30.56 -32.34 11.49
C ILE A 6 -29.10 -32.10 11.06
N MET A 7 -28.42 -33.18 10.68
CA MET A 7 -27.52 -33.13 9.54
C MET A 7 -28.40 -33.09 8.29
N LEU A 8 -28.17 -32.13 7.39
CA LEU A 8 -28.09 -32.38 5.95
C LEU A 8 -27.64 -31.08 5.24
N SER A 9 -26.39 -31.11 4.79
CA SER A 9 -25.98 -30.71 3.44
C SER A 9 -26.42 -29.34 2.91
N ALA A 10 -25.58 -28.33 3.15
CA ALA A 10 -25.33 -27.28 2.17
C ALA A 10 -23.82 -27.12 2.01
N ALA A 11 -23.26 -27.91 1.09
CA ALA A 11 -21.96 -27.68 0.53
C ALA A 11 -21.98 -26.33 -0.21
N ILE A 12 -21.45 -25.28 0.42
CA ILE A 12 -20.98 -24.10 -0.30
C ILE A 12 -19.48 -24.31 -0.50
N ALA A 13 -19.19 -25.21 -1.44
CA ALA A 13 -17.96 -25.19 -2.19
C ALA A 13 -18.07 -24.03 -3.19
N LEU A 14 -17.59 -22.85 -2.81
CA LEU A 14 -17.31 -21.77 -3.75
C LEU A 14 -15.84 -21.41 -3.61
N SER A 15 -15.07 -22.14 -4.43
CA SER A 15 -13.95 -21.60 -5.18
C SER A 15 -12.74 -21.14 -4.36
N VAL A 16 -11.88 -22.12 -4.12
CA VAL A 16 -10.43 -21.94 -4.19
C VAL A 16 -10.12 -21.30 -5.55
N PHE A 17 -10.04 -19.97 -5.60
CA PHE A 17 -9.16 -19.29 -6.56
C PHE A 17 -7.80 -19.20 -5.89
N ALA A 18 -7.06 -20.30 -5.99
CA ALA A 18 -5.61 -20.25 -5.84
C ALA A 18 -5.05 -19.42 -6.99
N LEU A 19 -4.08 -18.57 -6.64
CA LEU A 19 -3.17 -17.83 -7.52
C LEU A 19 -3.83 -16.85 -8.49
N SER A 20 -3.80 -15.57 -8.10
CA SER A 20 -3.11 -14.57 -8.93
C SER A 20 -2.65 -13.42 -8.04
N ALA A 21 -1.38 -13.51 -7.66
CA ALA A 21 -0.57 -12.38 -7.23
C ALA A 21 -1.08 -11.57 -6.02
N CYS A 22 -1.02 -12.17 -4.82
CA CYS A 22 -0.20 -11.49 -3.82
C CYS A 22 1.23 -11.66 -4.34
N GLY A 23 1.59 -10.83 -5.32
CA GLY A 23 2.99 -10.61 -5.55
C GLY A 23 3.49 -10.15 -4.19
N GLU A 24 4.38 -10.91 -3.58
CA GLU A 24 5.66 -10.29 -3.28
C GLU A 24 6.00 -9.46 -4.53
N LYS A 25 5.53 -8.20 -4.55
CA LYS A 25 6.40 -7.12 -4.95
C LYS A 25 7.56 -7.33 -4.00
N GLU A 26 8.55 -8.09 -4.47
CA GLU A 26 9.93 -7.80 -4.17
C GLU A 26 9.97 -6.28 -4.06
N PRO A 27 10.23 -5.73 -2.85
CA PRO A 27 10.08 -4.31 -2.63
C PRO A 27 10.92 -3.67 -3.71
N ALA A 28 10.25 -3.03 -4.68
CA ALA A 28 10.90 -2.52 -5.87
C ALA A 28 12.02 -1.67 -5.33
N ALA A 29 13.27 -2.11 -5.56
CA ALA A 29 14.44 -1.70 -4.78
C ALA A 29 14.29 -0.23 -4.46
N ALA A 30 13.93 0.04 -3.20
CA ALA A 30 13.42 1.34 -2.83
C ALA A 30 14.52 2.32 -3.20
N ALA A 31 14.23 3.29 -4.08
CA ALA A 31 15.23 4.23 -4.52
C ALA A 31 15.86 4.83 -3.27
N ASP A 32 17.16 4.59 -3.05
CA ASP A 32 17.85 5.04 -1.85
C ASP A 32 17.96 6.56 -1.93
N ASN A 33 16.94 7.22 -1.42
CA ASN A 33 16.78 8.66 -1.46
C ASN A 33 17.37 9.31 -0.19
N GLY A 34 18.23 8.61 0.54
CA GLY A 34 18.72 9.04 1.85
C GLY A 34 17.63 9.07 2.95
N LEU A 35 16.53 8.33 2.75
CA LEU A 35 15.43 8.20 3.71
C LEU A 35 15.43 6.80 4.34
N PRO A 36 14.84 6.62 5.54
CA PRO A 36 14.59 5.30 6.12
C PRO A 36 13.80 4.39 5.18
N ALA A 37 14.02 3.07 5.28
CA ALA A 37 13.41 2.08 4.40
C ALA A 37 11.88 2.21 4.33
N GLU A 38 11.23 2.42 5.47
CA GLU A 38 9.78 2.58 5.61
C GLU A 38 9.26 3.82 4.86
N CYS A 39 10.05 4.89 4.80
CA CYS A 39 9.71 6.07 4.01
C CYS A 39 9.88 5.83 2.51
N ASN A 40 10.96 5.13 2.12
CA ASN A 40 11.15 4.78 0.72
C ASN A 40 10.05 3.82 0.23
N GLU A 41 9.59 2.89 1.08
CA GLU A 41 8.47 2.01 0.78
C GLU A 41 7.17 2.80 0.58
N TYR A 42 6.87 3.74 1.47
CA TYR A 42 5.72 4.64 1.35
C TYR A 42 5.73 5.42 0.03
N VAL A 43 6.84 6.09 -0.26
CA VAL A 43 7.01 6.89 -1.48
C VAL A 43 6.86 6.03 -2.72
N THR A 44 7.51 4.87 -2.74
CA THR A 44 7.46 3.92 -3.87
C THR A 44 6.04 3.42 -4.10
N THR A 45 5.32 3.08 -3.02
CA THR A 45 3.96 2.56 -3.10
C THR A 45 2.99 3.61 -3.62
N VAL A 46 3.03 4.82 -3.06
CA VAL A 46 2.19 5.94 -3.50
C VAL A 46 2.49 6.29 -4.95
N ASN A 47 3.76 6.46 -5.32
CA ASN A 47 4.13 6.79 -6.70
C ASN A 47 3.72 5.70 -7.70
N THR A 48 3.85 4.43 -7.32
CA THR A 48 3.39 3.31 -8.16
C THR A 48 1.89 3.36 -8.38
N CYS A 49 1.12 3.59 -7.30
CA CYS A 49 -0.33 3.71 -7.38
C CYS A 49 -0.74 4.90 -8.26
N VAL A 50 -0.16 6.06 -8.00
CA VAL A 50 -0.40 7.29 -8.75
C VAL A 50 -0.05 7.14 -10.23
N THR A 51 1.02 6.42 -10.55
CA THR A 51 1.39 6.12 -11.95
C THR A 51 0.37 5.20 -12.63
N LYS A 52 -0.27 4.28 -11.90
CA LYS A 52 -1.39 3.51 -12.46
C LYS A 52 -2.59 4.42 -12.76
N LEU A 53 -2.93 5.31 -11.83
CA LEU A 53 -4.08 6.23 -11.93
C LEU A 53 -3.88 7.34 -12.97
N SER A 54 -2.63 7.68 -13.32
CA SER A 54 -2.32 8.74 -14.29
C SER A 54 -2.89 8.48 -15.69
N LYS A 55 -3.19 7.20 -16.00
CA LYS A 55 -3.87 6.79 -17.23
C LYS A 55 -5.27 7.40 -17.36
N ASP A 56 -5.95 7.56 -16.23
CA ASP A 56 -7.32 8.06 -16.18
C ASP A 56 -7.36 9.54 -15.77
N ASN A 57 -6.43 9.99 -14.93
CA ASN A 57 -6.35 11.37 -14.48
C ASN A 57 -4.90 11.84 -14.25
N LYS A 58 -4.26 12.32 -15.31
CA LYS A 58 -2.87 12.78 -15.27
C LYS A 58 -2.67 13.99 -14.34
N ALA A 59 -3.60 14.95 -14.32
CA ALA A 59 -3.46 16.15 -13.50
C ALA A 59 -3.43 15.83 -12.00
N MET A 60 -4.31 14.92 -11.56
CA MET A 60 -4.29 14.39 -10.20
C MET A 60 -2.98 13.68 -9.91
N ALA A 61 -2.50 12.85 -10.84
CA ALA A 61 -1.27 12.09 -10.65
C ALA A 61 -0.03 12.99 -10.53
N ASP A 62 0.06 14.03 -11.38
CA ASP A 62 1.14 15.01 -11.31
C ASP A 62 1.11 15.75 -9.96
N GLN A 63 -0.07 16.15 -9.48
CA GLN A 63 -0.20 16.80 -8.18
C GLN A 63 0.28 15.90 -7.03
N PHE A 64 -0.14 14.62 -6.99
CA PHE A 64 0.34 13.68 -5.97
C PHE A 64 1.86 13.50 -6.02
N LYS A 65 2.41 13.39 -7.24
CA LYS A 65 3.84 13.27 -7.44
C LYS A 65 4.59 14.49 -6.91
N THR A 66 4.15 15.70 -7.25
CA THR A 66 4.76 16.94 -6.74
C THR A 66 4.71 17.01 -5.21
N GLN A 67 3.59 16.65 -4.59
CA GLN A 67 3.47 16.64 -3.13
C GLN A 67 4.42 15.62 -2.49
N MET A 68 4.57 14.45 -3.11
CA MET A 68 5.45 13.41 -2.58
C MET A 68 6.93 13.75 -2.78
N ASP A 69 7.29 14.34 -3.91
CA ASP A 69 8.64 14.83 -4.17
C ASP A 69 9.01 15.92 -3.13
N ALA A 70 8.14 16.90 -2.87
CA ALA A 70 8.35 17.92 -1.84
C ALA A 70 8.46 17.34 -0.42
N ALA A 71 7.62 16.34 -0.08
CA ALA A 71 7.70 15.65 1.20
C ALA A 71 9.04 14.93 1.36
N THR A 72 9.52 14.24 0.32
CA THR A 72 10.81 13.55 0.35
C THR A 72 11.98 14.50 0.53
N GLU A 73 11.94 15.69 -0.08
CA GLU A 73 12.95 16.73 0.10
C GLU A 73 12.98 17.25 1.54
N SER A 74 11.82 17.50 2.13
CA SER A 74 11.70 17.90 3.53
C SER A 74 12.25 16.81 4.47
N TRP A 75 11.90 15.54 4.24
CA TRP A 75 12.34 14.43 5.07
C TRP A 75 13.84 14.14 5.01
N LYS A 76 14.51 14.46 3.89
CA LYS A 76 15.97 14.38 3.80
C LYS A 76 16.65 15.28 4.83
N GLN A 77 16.07 16.44 5.11
CA GLN A 77 16.59 17.42 6.06
C GLN A 77 16.30 17.06 7.53
N VAL A 78 15.38 16.12 7.80
CA VAL A 78 15.05 15.68 9.15
C VAL A 78 16.22 14.88 9.74
N SER A 79 16.75 15.32 10.88
CA SER A 79 17.85 14.65 11.57
C SER A 79 17.39 13.44 12.39
N ASP A 80 16.18 13.48 12.96
CA ASP A 80 15.60 12.37 13.71
C ASP A 80 14.94 11.36 12.76
N LYS A 81 15.77 10.41 12.31
CA LYS A 81 15.34 9.37 11.37
C LYS A 81 14.39 8.34 11.99
N GLU A 82 14.43 8.14 13.31
CA GLU A 82 13.52 7.21 14.00
C GLU A 82 12.11 7.79 14.10
N ALA A 83 11.97 9.07 14.44
CA ALA A 83 10.68 9.76 14.41
C ALA A 83 10.10 9.81 12.98
N LEU A 84 10.95 10.04 11.98
CA LEU A 84 10.56 10.02 10.57
C LEU A 84 10.06 8.63 10.13
N LYS A 85 10.79 7.57 10.49
CA LYS A 85 10.42 6.18 10.23
C LYS A 85 9.02 5.85 10.78
N ALA A 86 8.76 6.19 12.04
CA ALA A 86 7.45 5.99 12.67
C ALA A 86 6.35 6.78 11.93
N SER A 87 6.64 8.00 11.51
CA SER A 87 5.72 8.86 10.75
C SER A 87 5.39 8.27 9.38
N CYS A 88 6.39 7.79 8.63
CA CYS A 88 6.19 7.15 7.34
C CYS A 88 5.40 5.84 7.44
N LYS A 89 5.65 5.04 8.47
CA LYS A 89 4.87 3.84 8.74
C LYS A 89 3.40 4.16 9.04
N ALA A 90 3.16 5.14 9.91
CA ALA A 90 1.80 5.58 10.24
C ALA A 90 1.07 6.13 9.00
N ALA A 91 1.78 6.92 8.17
CA ALA A 91 1.25 7.42 6.91
C ALA A 91 0.90 6.29 5.94
N MET A 92 1.79 5.29 5.79
CA MET A 92 1.51 4.11 4.98
C MET A 92 0.27 3.36 5.48
N ASP A 93 0.18 3.10 6.78
CA ASP A 93 -0.95 2.36 7.35
C ASP A 93 -2.28 3.12 7.18
N ALA A 94 -2.26 4.45 7.27
CA ALA A 94 -3.41 5.30 6.96
C ALA A 94 -3.75 5.35 5.47
N PHE A 95 -2.75 5.19 4.58
CA PHE A 95 -2.94 5.27 3.14
C PHE A 95 -3.32 3.93 2.50
N LYS A 96 -3.02 2.79 3.15
CA LYS A 96 -3.38 1.44 2.69
C LYS A 96 -4.86 1.28 2.31
N PRO A 97 -5.84 1.70 3.12
CA PRO A 97 -7.26 1.60 2.72
C PRO A 97 -7.56 2.39 1.44
N THR A 98 -6.96 3.57 1.31
CA THR A 98 -7.09 4.42 0.12
C THR A 98 -6.48 3.75 -1.11
N LEU A 99 -5.31 3.13 -0.99
CA LEU A 99 -4.69 2.35 -2.06
C LEU A 99 -5.65 1.26 -2.53
N THR A 100 -6.15 0.43 -1.59
CA THR A 100 -7.07 -0.66 -1.89
C THR A 100 -8.34 -0.16 -2.60
N GLN A 101 -8.91 0.96 -2.14
CA GLN A 101 -10.08 1.58 -2.80
C GLN A 101 -9.77 2.04 -4.23
N LEU A 102 -8.55 2.52 -4.48
CA LEU A 102 -8.09 2.98 -5.79
C LEU A 102 -7.64 1.82 -6.71
N GLY A 103 -7.71 0.57 -6.26
CA GLY A 103 -7.23 -0.60 -7.01
C GLY A 103 -5.71 -0.72 -7.05
N CYS A 104 -5.06 -0.11 -6.06
CA CYS A 104 -3.66 -0.26 -5.68
C CYS A 104 -3.34 -1.41 -4.66
#